data_AF-A0A8T7FWR9-F1
#
_entry.id   AF-A0A8T7FWR9-F1
#
_cell.length_a   1.000
_cell.length_b   1.000
_cell.length_c   1.000
_cell.angle_alpha   90.00
_cell.angle_beta   90.00
_cell.angle_gamma   90.00
#
_symmetry.space_group_name_H-M   'P 1'
#
loop_
_entity.id
_entity.type
_entity.pdbx_description
1 polymer ?
#
loop_
_entity_poly.entity_id
_entity_poly.type
_entity_poly.pdbx_seq_one_letter_code
_entity_poly.pdbx_strand_id
1 'polypeptide(L)'
;MGIDRSGRVTFEETADLFNETRTLYPDALIEDIIRLSVGRADRRILEIGCGAGNATISFAKRDYHILGIELGERLSAEMASEIVAAIYETR
;
A
#
# COMPACT_ATOMS: atom_id res chain seq x y z
N MET A 1 13.01 -19.85 16.85
CA MET A 1 12.87 -19.71 15.38
C MET A 1 13.54 -18.39 15.01
N GLY A 2 14.57 -18.40 14.17
CA GLY A 2 15.24 -17.16 13.74
C GLY A 2 14.41 -16.44 12.68
N ILE A 3 14.48 -15.11 12.62
CA ILE A 3 13.89 -14.33 11.53
C ILE A 3 14.83 -14.46 10.33
N ASP A 4 14.34 -15.04 9.23
CA ASP A 4 15.05 -14.99 7.94
C ASP A 4 15.03 -13.57 7.40
N ARG A 5 16.20 -13.06 7.03
CA ARG A 5 16.40 -11.70 6.55
C ARG A 5 16.96 -11.65 5.13
N SER A 6 17.12 -12.80 4.47
CA SER A 6 17.79 -12.92 3.18
C SER A 6 17.05 -12.19 2.04
N GLY A 7 15.72 -12.29 1.98
CA GLY A 7 14.90 -11.69 0.91
C GLY A 7 14.29 -10.32 1.22
N ARG A 8 14.68 -9.67 2.32
CA ARG A 8 13.95 -8.48 2.83
C ARG A 8 14.05 -7.23 1.94
N VAL A 9 14.99 -7.20 0.99
CA VAL A 9 15.22 -6.06 0.06
C VAL A 9 14.97 -6.42 -1.40
N THR A 10 14.55 -7.65 -1.71
CA THR A 10 14.42 -8.11 -3.11
C THR A 10 13.46 -7.25 -3.93
N PHE A 11 12.39 -6.74 -3.31
CA PHE A 11 11.42 -5.89 -4.02
C PHE A 11 11.93 -4.47 -4.29
N GLU A 12 12.88 -3.98 -3.49
CA GLU A 12 13.50 -2.66 -3.68
C GLU A 12 14.34 -2.61 -4.97
N GLU A 13 14.99 -3.72 -5.32
CA GLU A 13 15.81 -3.84 -6.52
C GLU A 13 15.00 -3.71 -7.81
N THR A 14 13.69 -3.97 -7.74
CA THR A 14 12.76 -3.95 -8.87
C THR A 14 11.66 -2.92 -8.71
N ALA A 15 11.86 -1.87 -7.91
CA ALA A 15 10.84 -0.85 -7.64
C ALA A 15 10.31 -0.19 -8.93
N ASP A 16 11.16 0.05 -9.94
CA ASP A 16 10.73 0.70 -11.20
C ASP A 16 9.72 -0.14 -12.00
N LEU A 17 9.75 -1.47 -11.83
CA LEU A 17 8.86 -2.39 -12.54
C LEU A 17 7.46 -2.46 -11.93
N PHE A 18 7.26 -1.88 -10.74
CA PHE A 18 5.97 -1.95 -10.04
C PHE A 18 4.86 -1.24 -10.83
N ASN A 19 5.16 -0.13 -11.50
CA ASN A 19 4.17 0.64 -12.25
C ASN A 19 3.79 -0.01 -13.59
N GLU A 20 4.68 -0.79 -14.20
CA GLU A 20 4.46 -1.39 -15.53
C GLU A 20 3.47 -2.57 -15.51
N THR A 21 3.35 -3.27 -14.38
CA THR A 21 2.60 -4.53 -14.28
C THR A 21 1.45 -4.49 -13.26
N ARG A 22 1.19 -3.30 -12.71
CA ARG A 22 0.29 -3.12 -11.57
C ARG A 22 -1.15 -3.45 -11.91
N THR A 23 -1.68 -4.49 -11.28
CA THR A 23 -3.14 -4.70 -11.19
C THR A 23 -3.58 -4.33 -9.79
N LEU A 24 -4.44 -3.31 -9.66
CA LEU A 24 -5.04 -2.96 -8.38
C LEU A 24 -5.85 -4.14 -7.82
N TYR A 25 -5.91 -4.23 -6.49
CA TYR A 25 -6.79 -5.19 -5.85
C TYR A 25 -8.26 -4.88 -6.19
N PRO A 26 -9.10 -5.90 -6.46
CA PRO A 26 -10.51 -5.70 -6.67
C PRO A 26 -11.18 -5.03 -5.46
N ASP A 27 -12.13 -4.13 -5.71
CA ASP A 27 -12.83 -3.40 -4.65
C ASP A 27 -13.49 -4.34 -3.62
N ALA A 28 -14.03 -5.48 -4.06
CA ALA A 28 -14.64 -6.46 -3.17
C ALA A 28 -13.66 -7.01 -2.10
N LEU A 29 -12.39 -7.19 -2.45
CA LEU A 29 -11.36 -7.63 -1.49
C LEU A 29 -11.12 -6.55 -0.43
N ILE A 30 -11.07 -5.28 -0.85
CA ILE A 30 -10.87 -4.14 0.05
C ILE A 30 -12.07 -3.99 1.00
N GLU A 31 -13.29 -4.16 0.49
CA GLU A 31 -14.51 -4.15 1.29
C GLU A 31 -14.55 -5.26 2.33
N ASP A 32 -14.14 -6.48 1.96
CA ASP A 32 -14.05 -7.60 2.90
C ASP A 32 -13.01 -7.35 3.99
N ILE A 33 -11.84 -6.79 3.66
CA ILE A 33 -10.84 -6.40 4.66
C ILE A 33 -11.45 -5.40 5.63
N ILE A 34 -12.08 -4.33 5.13
CA ILE A 34 -12.74 -3.32 5.97
C ILE A 34 -13.76 -3.98 6.89
N ARG A 35 -14.66 -4.80 6.34
CA ARG A 35 -15.73 -5.49 7.08
C ARG A 35 -15.19 -6.39 8.21
N LEU A 36 -14.08 -7.09 7.96
CA LEU A 36 -13.53 -8.07 8.89
C LEU A 36 -12.59 -7.46 9.94
N SER A 37 -11.94 -6.34 9.65
CA SER A 37 -10.88 -5.79 10.50
C SER A 37 -11.23 -4.48 11.19
N VAL A 38 -11.96 -3.59 10.51
CA VAL A 38 -12.16 -2.21 10.96
C VAL A 38 -13.66 -1.94 11.07
N GLY A 39 -14.20 -1.96 12.29
CA GLY A 39 -15.40 -1.16 12.53
C GLY A 39 -15.12 0.28 12.07
N ARG A 40 -16.08 0.96 11.44
CA ARG A 40 -15.90 2.29 10.79
C ARG A 40 -15.41 3.42 11.72
N ALA A 41 -15.20 3.16 13.01
CA ALA A 41 -15.10 4.18 14.05
C ALA A 41 -13.92 5.14 13.86
N ASP A 42 -12.73 4.65 13.51
CA ASP A 42 -11.51 5.49 13.55
C ASP A 42 -10.81 5.69 12.19
N ARG A 43 -11.21 4.95 11.14
CA ARG A 43 -10.64 5.03 9.77
C ARG A 43 -9.09 5.10 9.71
N ARG A 44 -8.40 4.50 10.68
CA ARG A 44 -6.94 4.51 10.78
C ARG A 44 -6.40 3.12 10.50
N ILE A 45 -5.39 3.03 9.65
CA ILE A 45 -4.74 1.78 9.24
C ILE A 45 -3.24 1.92 9.47
N LEU A 46 -2.63 0.90 10.08
CA LEU A 46 -1.19 0.69 10.05
C LEU A 46 -0.89 -0.39 8.99
N GLU A 47 -0.08 -0.05 8.01
CA GLU A 47 0.33 -0.97 6.95
C GLU A 47 1.83 -1.27 7.10
N ILE A 48 2.17 -2.54 7.25
CA ILE A 48 3.56 -3.00 7.41
C ILE A 48 3.98 -3.69 6.11
N GLY A 49 5.04 -3.20 5.47
CA GLY A 49 5.45 -3.64 4.13
C GLY A 49 4.49 -3.13 3.07
N CYS A 50 4.19 -1.83 3.06
CA CYS A 50 3.25 -1.23 2.12
C CYS A 50 3.77 -1.21 0.67
N GLY A 51 5.07 -1.44 0.44
CA GLY A 51 5.68 -1.43 -0.88
C GLY A 51 5.38 -0.14 -1.63
N ALA A 52 5.10 -0.26 -2.93
CA ALA A 52 4.71 0.87 -3.79
C ALA A 52 3.23 1.30 -3.63
N GLY A 53 2.53 0.85 -2.60
CA GLY A 53 1.20 1.38 -2.26
C GLY A 53 -0.01 0.70 -2.92
N ASN A 54 0.14 -0.56 -3.38
CA ASN A 54 -0.93 -1.27 -4.11
C ASN A 54 -2.26 -1.34 -3.34
N ALA A 55 -2.21 -1.73 -2.08
CA ALA A 55 -3.39 -1.74 -1.21
C ALA A 55 -3.69 -0.35 -0.65
N THR A 56 -2.64 0.39 -0.27
CA THR A 56 -2.72 1.73 0.32
C THR A 56 -3.63 2.67 -0.46
N ILE A 57 -3.51 2.73 -1.79
CA ILE A 57 -4.30 3.62 -2.65
C ILE A 57 -5.80 3.34 -2.54
N SER A 58 -6.20 2.06 -2.47
CA SER A 58 -7.60 1.67 -2.37
C SER A 58 -8.23 2.12 -1.05
N PHE A 59 -7.46 2.14 0.04
CA PHE A 59 -7.90 2.68 1.33
C PHE A 59 -7.87 4.22 1.34
N ALA A 60 -6.84 4.83 0.77
CA ALA A 60 -6.70 6.29 0.69
C ALA A 60 -7.87 6.93 -0.08
N LYS A 61 -8.29 6.34 -1.20
CA LYS A 61 -9.49 6.77 -1.96
C LYS A 61 -10.80 6.69 -1.18
N ARG A 62 -10.82 5.97 -0.05
CA ARG A 62 -11.99 5.77 0.83
C ARG A 62 -11.90 6.59 2.13
N ASP A 63 -11.04 7.61 2.16
CA ASP A 63 -10.76 8.50 3.30
C ASP A 63 -10.23 7.79 4.55
N TYR A 64 -9.47 6.71 4.38
CA TYR A 64 -8.69 6.14 5.48
C TYR A 64 -7.39 6.91 5.67
N HIS A 65 -6.99 7.10 6.93
CA HIS A 65 -5.68 7.59 7.31
C HIS A 65 -4.73 6.40 7.48
N ILE A 66 -3.74 6.29 6.59
CA ILE A 66 -2.80 5.16 6.60
C ILE A 66 -1.42 5.64 7.08
N LEU A 67 -0.84 4.90 8.01
CA LEU A 67 0.60 4.96 8.33
C LEU A 67 1.26 3.74 7.70
N GLY A 68 2.04 3.96 6.64
CA GLY A 68 2.83 2.91 5.97
C GLY A 68 4.24 2.81 6.56
N ILE A 69 4.71 1.57 6.76
CA ILE A 69 6.10 1.27 7.12
C ILE A 69 6.69 0.43 5.98
N GLU A 70 7.69 0.96 5.30
CA GLU A 70 8.41 0.29 4.23
C GLU A 70 9.92 0.34 4.50
N LEU A 71 10.63 -0.74 4.16
CA LEU A 71 12.09 -0.82 4.29
C LEU A 71 12.79 -0.22 3.07
N GLY A 72 12.21 -0.38 1.88
CA GLY A 72 12.76 0.12 0.62
C GLY A 72 12.49 1.60 0.38
N GLU A 73 13.54 2.38 0.14
CA GLU A 73 13.43 3.82 -0.11
C GLU A 73 12.74 4.09 -1.45
N ARG A 74 13.12 3.37 -2.51
CA ARG A 74 12.53 3.52 -3.85
C ARG A 74 11.08 3.09 -3.85
N LEU A 75 10.73 1.97 -3.21
CA LEU A 75 9.33 1.56 -3.07
C LEU A 75 8.49 2.63 -2.36
N SER A 76 9.03 3.23 -1.29
CA SER A 76 8.32 4.29 -0.57
C SER A 76 8.15 5.57 -1.41
N ALA A 77 9.13 5.90 -2.25
CA ALA A 77 9.06 7.03 -3.18
C ALA A 77 8.04 6.80 -4.30
N GLU A 78 7.99 5.58 -4.85
CA GLU A 78 6.96 5.17 -5.82
C GLU A 78 5.56 5.28 -5.20
N MET A 79 5.37 4.78 -3.99
CA MET A 79 4.10 4.91 -3.27
C MET A 79 3.67 6.37 -3.12
N ALA A 80 4.60 7.26 -2.74
CA ALA A 80 4.28 8.68 -2.58
C ALA A 80 3.80 9.30 -3.89
N SER A 81 4.47 9.00 -5.00
CA SER A 81 4.09 9.45 -6.34
C SER A 81 2.70 8.93 -6.75
N GLU A 82 2.44 7.65 -6.53
CA GLU A 82 1.18 7.00 -6.89
C GLU A 82 -0.01 7.51 -6.05
N ILE A 83 0.19 7.72 -4.75
CA ILE A 83 -0.87 8.26 -3.88
C ILE A 83 -1.24 9.68 -4.30
N VAL A 84 -0.24 10.51 -4.60
CA VAL A 84 -0.45 11.87 -5.13
C VAL A 84 -1.28 11.78 -6.40
N ALA A 85 -0.84 11.02 -7.41
CA ALA A 85 -1.57 10.87 -8.67
C ALA A 85 -3.02 10.40 -8.44
N ALA A 86 -3.22 9.36 -7.64
CA ALA A 86 -4.52 8.77 -7.36
C ALA A 86 -5.49 9.72 -6.64
N ILE A 87 -5.00 10.56 -5.72
CA ILE A 87 -5.83 11.55 -5.01
C ILE A 87 -6.20 12.71 -5.93
N TYR A 88 -5.29 13.17 -6.79
CA TYR A 88 -5.54 14.30 -7.69
C TYR A 88 -6.39 13.94 -8.91
N GLU A 89 -6.36 12.71 -9.41
CA GLU A 89 -7.27 12.24 -10.48
C GLU A 89 -8.74 12.16 -10.06
N THR A 90 -9.02 12.17 -8.75
CA THR A 90 -10.37 12.01 -8.20
C THR A 90 -11.05 13.38 -7.91
N ARG A 91 -10.46 14.50 -8.36
CA ARG A 91 -11.02 15.87 -8.27
C ARG A 91 -11.22 16.49 -9.64
#